data_AF-A0A941WI02-F1
#
_entry.id   AF-A0A941WI02-F1
#
_cell.length_a   1.000
_cell.length_b   1.000
_cell.length_c   1.000
_cell.angle_alpha   90.00
_cell.angle_beta   90.00
_cell.angle_gamma   90.00
#
_symmetry.space_group_name_H-M   'P 1'
#
loop_
_entity.id
_entity.type
_entity.pdbx_description
1 polymer ?
#
loop_
_entity_poly.entity_id
_entity_poly.type
_entity_poly.pdbx_seq_one_letter_code
_entity_poly.pdbx_strand_id
1 'polypeptide(L)'
;MKILKKILPLFLAFITVFSLFACQEKPETVSLKSISLKSAPTKTVYYVNEDIDVAGAKLTLIYTDGSEKELTVTPEMIAPKVAAKGEQDVTITYKEGDVSKTAKFTVNGVELAATDLTVRVEGGVMVYADFKLAEGMKFDDTEFTTSEEYAEIYADVISTDEAKVQSAAEKIKTDVITVFYYMDGADRVLLVKGTSKQAKNKYWGGYLFRIDDATGEGTRIEGEQENDTYIGIELPKLDENEHLQTSVYDPETGIFTEALEKGINQVFVDVIVVYHGHAAKTTAHAEIKPTTNEG
;
A
#
# COMPACT_ATOMS: atom_id res chain seq x y z
N MET A 1 57.50 -83.85 57.44
CA MET A 1 58.51 -82.88 56.97
C MET A 1 58.06 -82.40 55.59
N LYS A 2 57.46 -81.20 55.50
CA LYS A 2 58.04 -80.01 54.83
C LYS A 2 58.45 -80.28 53.35
N ILE A 3 58.11 -79.52 52.30
CA ILE A 3 57.53 -78.19 52.10
C ILE A 3 57.19 -78.07 50.59
N LEU A 4 56.01 -77.52 50.31
CA LEU A 4 55.55 -76.62 49.22
C LEU A 4 56.53 -76.12 48.11
N LYS A 5 56.06 -76.06 46.86
CA LYS A 5 56.05 -74.85 45.96
C LYS A 5 55.37 -75.19 44.59
N LYS A 6 54.15 -74.69 44.36
CA LYS A 6 53.74 -73.62 43.38
C LYS A 6 54.05 -73.99 41.91
N ILE A 7 53.11 -74.09 40.97
CA ILE A 7 52.31 -72.99 40.37
C ILE A 7 51.01 -73.55 39.72
N LEU A 8 49.94 -72.77 39.82
CA LEU A 8 48.56 -72.89 39.31
C LEU A 8 48.31 -71.68 38.34
N PRO A 9 47.18 -71.51 37.64
CA PRO A 9 46.57 -72.22 36.50
C PRO A 9 46.44 -71.30 35.25
N LEU A 10 45.85 -71.76 34.14
CA LEU A 10 45.05 -70.85 33.30
C LEU A 10 43.70 -71.51 32.98
N PHE A 11 42.66 -70.78 33.37
CA PHE A 11 41.24 -71.12 33.37
C PHE A 11 40.59 -70.60 32.07
N LEU A 12 39.30 -70.94 31.90
CA LEU A 12 38.24 -70.20 31.16
C LEU A 12 37.96 -70.67 29.71
N ALA A 13 36.73 -70.83 29.22
CA ALA A 13 35.40 -71.10 29.78
C ALA A 13 34.45 -71.43 28.61
N PHE A 14 33.37 -72.11 28.94
CA PHE A 14 32.16 -72.37 28.17
C PHE A 14 31.42 -71.06 27.85
N ILE A 15 31.18 -70.71 26.57
CA ILE A 15 30.15 -69.71 26.18
C ILE A 15 29.43 -70.18 24.90
N THR A 16 28.18 -70.58 25.11
CA THR A 16 27.08 -70.76 24.15
C THR A 16 26.68 -69.43 23.48
N VAL A 17 25.75 -69.52 22.53
CA VAL A 17 24.79 -68.47 22.08
C VAL A 17 25.02 -67.99 20.65
N PHE A 18 24.25 -68.58 19.73
CA PHE A 18 23.25 -67.86 18.94
C PHE A 18 23.71 -66.50 18.38
N SER A 19 24.43 -66.50 17.26
CA SER A 19 24.43 -65.33 16.37
C SER A 19 23.10 -65.30 15.62
N LEU A 20 22.04 -64.94 16.36
CA LEU A 20 20.87 -64.29 15.79
C LEU A 20 21.42 -63.16 14.92
N PHE A 21 21.17 -63.23 13.62
CA PHE A 21 21.26 -62.07 12.74
C PHE A 21 20.30 -61.02 13.31
N ALA A 22 20.80 -60.18 14.22
CA ALA A 22 20.22 -58.87 14.42
C ALA A 22 20.60 -58.08 13.17
N CYS A 23 19.78 -58.22 12.12
CA CYS A 23 19.62 -57.14 11.17
C CYS A 23 19.08 -55.97 12.01
N GLN A 24 19.98 -55.16 12.57
CA GLN A 24 19.57 -53.85 13.06
C GLN A 24 19.18 -53.08 11.79
N GLU A 25 17.89 -53.06 11.48
CA GLU A 25 17.34 -52.02 10.62
C GLU A 25 17.75 -50.70 11.27
N LYS A 26 18.73 -50.04 10.65
CA LYS A 26 19.13 -48.68 11.02
C LYS A 26 17.82 -47.87 11.01
N PRO A 27 17.43 -47.22 12.12
CA PRO A 27 16.16 -46.51 12.15
C PRO A 27 16.16 -45.51 10.99
N GLU A 28 15.21 -45.67 10.07
CA GLU A 28 15.01 -44.70 9.00
C GLU A 28 14.66 -43.37 9.67
N THR A 29 15.53 -42.38 9.49
CA THR A 29 15.33 -41.06 10.06
C THR A 29 14.16 -40.41 9.31
N VAL A 30 13.04 -40.21 10.02
CA VAL A 30 11.89 -39.48 9.49
C VAL A 30 12.34 -38.05 9.18
N SER A 31 12.16 -37.64 7.93
CA SER A 31 12.54 -36.31 7.46
C SER A 31 11.46 -35.72 6.57
N LEU A 32 11.48 -34.39 6.43
CA LEU A 32 10.50 -33.68 5.61
C LEU A 32 10.66 -34.06 4.12
N LYS A 33 9.61 -34.64 3.53
CA LYS A 33 9.62 -35.06 2.12
C LYS A 33 9.16 -33.93 1.20
N SER A 34 8.02 -33.31 1.51
CA SER A 34 7.42 -32.22 0.72
C SER A 34 6.50 -31.34 1.55
N ILE A 35 6.20 -30.15 1.03
CA ILE A 35 5.14 -29.29 1.53
C ILE A 35 4.19 -28.96 0.39
N SER A 36 2.93 -28.71 0.72
CA SER A 36 1.91 -28.26 -0.24
C SER A 36 0.98 -27.25 0.43
N LEU A 37 0.41 -26.34 -0.37
CA LEU A 37 -0.54 -25.36 0.12
C LEU A 37 -1.89 -26.06 0.35
N LYS A 38 -2.36 -26.06 1.60
CA LYS A 38 -3.68 -26.59 1.97
C LYS A 38 -4.76 -25.54 1.79
N SER A 39 -4.46 -24.29 2.15
CA SER A 39 -5.31 -23.13 1.90
C SER A 39 -4.43 -21.90 1.64
N ALA A 40 -4.86 -21.05 0.71
CA ALA A 40 -4.24 -19.74 0.46
C ALA A 40 -4.67 -18.71 1.52
N PRO A 41 -4.00 -17.55 1.61
CA PRO A 41 -4.48 -16.45 2.44
C PRO A 41 -5.88 -15.99 2.01
N THR A 42 -6.64 -15.42 2.94
CA THR A 42 -7.98 -14.88 2.64
C THR A 42 -7.93 -13.59 1.83
N LYS A 43 -6.89 -12.77 2.03
CA LYS A 43 -6.63 -11.56 1.24
C LYS A 43 -5.68 -11.89 0.09
N THR A 44 -6.03 -11.48 -1.12
CA THR A 44 -5.25 -11.75 -2.34
C THR A 44 -5.02 -10.50 -3.19
N VAL A 45 -5.64 -9.38 -2.83
CA VAL A 45 -5.45 -8.07 -3.46
C VAL A 45 -4.92 -7.11 -2.41
N TYR A 46 -3.85 -6.39 -2.72
CA TYR A 46 -3.10 -5.52 -1.81
C TYR A 46 -2.77 -4.20 -2.49
N TYR A 47 -2.55 -3.13 -1.74
CA TYR A 47 -1.89 -1.95 -2.32
C TYR A 47 -0.41 -2.24 -2.56
N VAL A 48 0.17 -1.62 -3.60
CA VAL A 48 1.62 -1.69 -3.79
C VAL A 48 2.34 -1.23 -2.52
N ASN A 49 3.33 -1.98 -2.08
CA ASN A 49 4.07 -1.85 -0.83
C ASN A 49 3.31 -2.19 0.46
N GLU A 50 2.05 -2.63 0.38
CA GLU A 50 1.35 -3.20 1.53
C GLU A 50 1.94 -4.55 1.94
N ASP A 51 2.06 -4.80 3.25
CA ASP A 51 2.49 -6.08 3.79
C ASP A 51 1.47 -7.19 3.46
N ILE A 52 1.98 -8.33 2.99
CA ILE A 52 1.18 -9.48 2.62
C ILE A 52 0.71 -10.21 3.88
N ASP A 53 -0.57 -10.07 4.20
CA ASP A 53 -1.24 -10.83 5.26
C ASP A 53 -1.41 -12.31 4.87
N VAL A 54 -0.85 -13.21 5.67
CA VAL A 54 -0.93 -14.66 5.47
C VAL A 54 -2.07 -15.32 6.26
N ALA A 55 -2.98 -14.54 6.86
CA ALA A 55 -4.14 -15.06 7.56
C ALA A 55 -4.94 -16.03 6.70
N GLY A 56 -5.24 -17.22 7.26
CA GLY A 56 -5.92 -18.31 6.56
C GLY A 56 -5.01 -19.23 5.75
N ALA A 57 -3.75 -18.86 5.49
CA ALA A 57 -2.81 -19.71 4.77
C ALA A 57 -2.30 -20.87 5.64
N LYS A 58 -2.40 -22.10 5.10
CA LYS A 58 -1.98 -23.33 5.77
C LYS A 58 -1.23 -24.24 4.81
N LEU A 59 -0.22 -24.93 5.34
CA LEU A 59 0.53 -25.97 4.65
C LEU A 59 0.16 -27.36 5.15
N THR A 60 0.21 -28.34 4.25
CA THR A 60 0.36 -29.76 4.61
C THR A 60 1.82 -30.15 4.42
N LEU A 61 2.47 -30.55 5.52
CA LEU A 61 3.81 -31.14 5.54
C LEU A 61 3.68 -32.65 5.40
N ILE A 62 4.44 -33.26 4.50
CA ILE A 62 4.45 -34.71 4.26
C ILE A 62 5.86 -35.22 4.57
N TYR A 63 5.96 -36.24 5.42
CA TYR A 63 7.22 -36.83 5.85
C TYR A 63 7.56 -38.13 5.09
N THR A 64 8.80 -38.61 5.23
CA THR A 64 9.28 -39.82 4.56
C THR A 64 8.57 -41.09 5.02
N ASP A 65 8.06 -41.11 6.26
CA ASP A 65 7.25 -42.20 6.82
C ASP A 65 5.76 -42.16 6.39
N GLY A 66 5.38 -41.16 5.59
CA GLY A 66 4.02 -40.95 5.13
C GLY A 66 3.12 -40.22 6.13
N SER A 67 3.63 -39.83 7.30
CA SER A 67 2.88 -38.98 8.23
C SER A 67 2.67 -37.57 7.66
N GLU A 68 1.58 -36.93 8.07
CA GLU A 68 1.23 -35.58 7.65
C GLU A 68 1.04 -34.66 8.85
N LYS A 69 1.40 -33.39 8.68
CA LYS A 69 1.19 -32.34 9.68
C LYS A 69 0.68 -31.07 9.02
N GLU A 70 -0.33 -30.45 9.63
CA GLU A 70 -0.78 -29.12 9.24
C GLU A 70 0.07 -28.05 9.94
N LEU A 71 0.42 -27.01 9.20
CA LEU A 71 1.18 -25.86 9.70
C LEU A 71 0.53 -24.55 9.23
N THR A 72 0.23 -23.65 10.16
CA THR A 72 -0.16 -22.27 9.83
C THR A 72 1.05 -21.51 9.30
N VAL A 73 0.90 -20.83 8.17
CA VAL A 73 1.95 -19.98 7.59
C VAL A 73 2.11 -18.72 8.44
N THR A 74 3.35 -18.28 8.65
CA THR A 74 3.65 -17.01 9.33
C THR A 74 4.33 -16.02 8.37
N PRO A 75 4.29 -14.70 8.63
CA PRO A 75 4.90 -13.67 7.77
C PRO A 75 6.41 -13.84 7.53
N GLU A 76 7.12 -14.53 8.42
CA GLU A 76 8.55 -14.81 8.34
C GLU A 76 8.86 -15.93 7.32
N MET A 77 7.85 -16.73 6.97
CA MET A 77 7.99 -17.82 6.02
C MET A 77 7.89 -17.35 4.57
N ILE A 78 7.42 -16.13 4.31
CA ILE A 78 7.16 -15.66 2.94
C ILE A 78 8.23 -14.72 2.40
N ALA A 79 8.44 -14.80 1.09
CA ALA A 79 9.17 -13.80 0.32
C ALA A 79 8.57 -13.68 -1.10
N PRO A 80 8.36 -12.46 -1.63
CA PRO A 80 8.52 -11.17 -0.96
C PRO A 80 7.48 -10.94 0.16
N LYS A 81 7.73 -9.96 1.04
CA LYS A 81 6.84 -9.63 2.16
C LYS A 81 5.80 -8.56 1.84
N VAL A 82 6.08 -7.74 0.83
CA VAL A 82 5.21 -6.65 0.39
C VAL A 82 4.73 -6.91 -1.03
N ALA A 83 3.52 -6.42 -1.34
CA ALA A 83 2.94 -6.55 -2.66
C ALA A 83 3.60 -5.61 -3.68
N ALA A 84 3.79 -6.10 -4.90
CA ALA A 84 4.22 -5.34 -6.06
C ALA A 84 3.06 -5.17 -7.04
N LYS A 85 3.15 -4.20 -7.96
CA LYS A 85 2.13 -3.94 -8.97
C LYS A 85 1.84 -5.20 -9.81
N GLY A 86 0.56 -5.53 -9.96
CA GLY A 86 0.07 -6.66 -10.74
C GLY A 86 0.20 -8.00 -10.02
N GLU A 87 0.00 -9.09 -10.78
CA GLU A 87 0.12 -10.44 -10.24
C GLU A 87 1.54 -10.76 -9.81
N GLN A 88 1.67 -11.34 -8.62
CA GLN A 88 2.93 -11.64 -7.97
C GLN A 88 2.88 -12.98 -7.24
N ASP A 89 3.86 -13.84 -7.53
CA ASP A 89 4.09 -15.08 -6.79
C ASP A 89 4.77 -14.79 -5.44
N VAL A 90 4.17 -15.30 -4.37
CA VAL A 90 4.72 -15.28 -3.02
C VAL A 90 5.21 -16.68 -2.66
N THR A 91 6.49 -16.80 -2.33
CA THR A 91 7.13 -18.08 -2.00
C THR A 91 7.11 -18.28 -0.49
N ILE A 92 6.46 -19.36 -0.03
CA ILE A 92 6.53 -19.84 1.35
C ILE A 92 7.73 -20.78 1.46
N THR A 93 8.62 -20.55 2.42
CA THR A 93 9.77 -21.40 2.75
C THR A 93 9.59 -22.00 4.14
N TYR A 94 9.61 -23.33 4.22
CA TYR A 94 9.65 -24.07 5.49
C TYR A 94 10.96 -24.86 5.61
N LYS A 95 11.60 -24.75 6.77
CA LYS A 95 12.85 -25.45 7.10
C LYS A 95 12.66 -26.32 8.33
N GLU A 96 13.08 -27.57 8.22
CA GLU A 96 13.10 -28.53 9.32
C GLU A 96 14.43 -29.29 9.27
N GLY A 97 15.30 -29.05 10.26
CA GLY A 97 16.69 -29.49 10.21
C GLY A 97 17.44 -28.91 8.99
N ASP A 98 18.12 -29.77 8.24
CA ASP A 98 18.85 -29.40 7.02
C ASP A 98 17.97 -29.37 5.76
N VAL A 99 16.67 -29.71 5.87
CA VAL A 99 15.76 -29.77 4.73
C VAL A 99 14.98 -28.47 4.61
N SER A 100 15.01 -27.88 3.41
CA SER A 100 14.20 -26.73 3.03
C SER A 100 13.23 -27.12 1.93
N LYS A 101 11.96 -26.74 2.06
CA LYS A 101 10.92 -26.94 1.04
C LYS A 101 10.15 -25.66 0.81
N THR A 102 9.57 -25.52 -0.38
CA THR A 102 8.86 -24.31 -0.79
C THR A 102 7.47 -24.63 -1.35
N ALA A 103 6.54 -23.72 -1.12
CA ALA A 103 5.23 -23.66 -1.77
C ALA A 103 5.00 -22.23 -2.26
N LYS A 104 3.98 -22.02 -3.10
CA LYS A 104 3.64 -20.71 -3.63
C LYS A 104 2.16 -20.43 -3.53
N PHE A 105 1.82 -19.15 -3.39
CA PHE A 105 0.51 -18.60 -3.68
C PHE A 105 0.70 -17.30 -4.47
N THR A 106 -0.37 -16.81 -5.08
CA THR A 106 -0.33 -15.59 -5.90
C THR A 106 -1.17 -14.51 -5.22
N VAL A 107 -0.67 -13.28 -5.26
CA VAL A 107 -1.39 -12.07 -4.87
C VAL A 107 -1.37 -11.08 -6.04
N ASN A 108 -2.21 -10.06 -5.98
CA ASN A 108 -2.25 -8.98 -6.97
C ASN A 108 -2.10 -7.63 -6.27
N GLY A 109 -1.09 -6.84 -6.64
CA GLY A 109 -0.93 -5.48 -6.15
C GLY A 109 -1.64 -4.47 -7.04
N VAL A 110 -2.46 -3.61 -6.44
CA VAL A 110 -3.10 -2.47 -7.11
C VAL A 110 -2.38 -1.18 -6.72
N GLU A 111 -2.08 -0.34 -7.70
CA GLU A 111 -1.52 0.98 -7.43
C GLU A 111 -2.64 1.88 -6.91
N LEU A 112 -2.34 2.54 -5.79
CA LEU A 112 -3.11 3.69 -5.37
C LEU A 112 -2.61 4.89 -6.20
N ALA A 113 -3.47 5.55 -6.96
CA ALA A 113 -3.07 6.73 -7.72
C ALA A 113 -4.28 7.56 -8.17
N ALA A 114 -4.03 8.85 -8.34
CA ALA A 114 -4.74 9.61 -9.34
C ALA A 114 -4.11 9.28 -10.71
N THR A 115 -4.94 8.92 -11.67
CA THR A 115 -4.51 8.58 -13.04
C THR A 115 -4.97 9.67 -13.98
N ASP A 116 -4.35 9.76 -15.15
CA ASP A 116 -4.68 10.76 -16.17
C ASP A 116 -4.71 12.20 -15.66
N LEU A 117 -3.87 12.52 -14.66
CA LEU A 117 -3.80 13.87 -14.10
C LEU A 117 -3.29 14.85 -15.16
N THR A 118 -4.17 15.75 -15.59
CA THR A 118 -3.84 16.85 -16.48
C THR A 118 -4.12 18.18 -15.79
N VAL A 119 -3.30 19.19 -16.10
CA VAL A 119 -3.46 20.54 -15.56
C VAL A 119 -3.51 21.50 -16.74
N ARG A 120 -4.45 22.45 -16.68
CA ARG A 120 -4.57 23.49 -17.70
C ARG A 120 -4.89 24.84 -17.08
N VAL A 121 -4.41 25.90 -17.73
CA VAL A 121 -4.67 27.29 -17.35
C VAL A 121 -5.56 27.92 -18.41
N GLU A 122 -6.68 28.51 -18.02
CA GLU A 122 -7.60 29.21 -18.90
C GLU A 122 -7.79 30.66 -18.47
N GLY A 123 -7.87 31.57 -19.44
CA GLY A 123 -8.05 33.01 -19.19
C GLY A 123 -6.93 33.68 -18.38
N GLY A 124 -5.83 32.98 -18.09
CA GLY A 124 -4.74 33.45 -17.22
C GLY A 124 -5.11 33.59 -15.73
N VAL A 125 -6.27 33.07 -15.33
CA VAL A 125 -6.82 33.23 -13.97
C VAL A 125 -7.47 31.96 -13.43
N MET A 126 -7.82 31.00 -14.29
CA MET A 126 -8.38 29.71 -13.90
C MET A 126 -7.35 28.61 -14.09
N VAL A 127 -7.17 27.76 -13.07
CA VAL A 127 -6.40 26.52 -13.20
C VAL A 127 -7.34 25.36 -12.96
N TYR A 128 -7.35 24.42 -13.89
CA TYR A 128 -8.10 23.19 -13.78
C TYR A 128 -7.15 22.01 -13.60
N ALA A 129 -7.57 21.04 -12.81
CA ALA A 129 -6.96 19.73 -12.75
C ALA A 129 -8.01 18.65 -12.97
N ASP A 130 -7.81 17.86 -14.02
CA ASP A 130 -8.64 16.73 -14.40
C ASP A 130 -7.90 15.45 -14.05
N PHE A 131 -8.54 14.49 -13.38
CA PHE A 131 -7.92 13.22 -13.04
C PHE A 131 -8.97 12.12 -12.82
N LYS A 132 -8.53 10.89 -13.05
CA LYS A 132 -9.25 9.67 -12.69
C LYS A 132 -8.68 9.09 -11.41
N LEU A 133 -9.44 8.18 -10.82
CA LEU A 133 -9.06 7.42 -9.66
C LEU A 133 -8.75 5.98 -10.09
N ALA A 134 -7.73 5.36 -9.49
CA ALA A 134 -7.40 3.97 -9.75
C ALA A 134 -8.65 3.06 -9.64
N GLU A 135 -8.75 2.10 -10.55
CA GLU A 135 -9.93 1.23 -10.67
C GLU A 135 -10.19 0.46 -9.38
N GLY A 136 -11.47 0.37 -9.00
CA GLY A 136 -11.90 -0.43 -7.85
C GLY A 136 -11.76 0.26 -6.49
N MET A 137 -11.26 1.50 -6.42
CA MET A 137 -11.31 2.29 -5.20
C MET A 137 -12.75 2.58 -4.79
N LYS A 138 -13.11 2.16 -3.58
CA LYS A 138 -14.40 2.41 -2.96
C LYS A 138 -14.16 3.06 -1.61
N PHE A 139 -14.36 4.36 -1.56
CA PHE A 139 -14.16 5.12 -0.34
C PHE A 139 -15.28 4.77 0.64
N ASP A 140 -14.95 4.47 1.89
CA ASP A 140 -15.94 4.21 2.95
C ASP A 140 -16.70 5.50 3.32
N ASP A 141 -17.92 5.32 3.83
CA ASP A 141 -18.84 6.37 4.35
C ASP A 141 -18.61 6.65 5.85
N THR A 142 -17.65 5.96 6.47
CA THR A 142 -17.33 6.10 7.90
C THR A 142 -16.98 7.55 8.28
N GLU A 143 -17.65 8.07 9.31
CA GLU A 143 -17.46 9.43 9.82
C GLU A 143 -16.01 9.67 10.31
N PHE A 144 -15.46 10.83 9.94
CA PHE A 144 -14.10 11.29 10.25
C PHE A 144 -14.02 11.87 11.67
N THR A 145 -12.94 11.58 12.39
CA THR A 145 -12.64 12.18 13.69
C THR A 145 -11.89 13.52 13.55
N THR A 146 -12.56 14.60 13.99
CA THR A 146 -12.12 15.99 14.32
C THR A 146 -11.08 16.73 13.44
N SER A 147 -11.31 18.03 13.26
CA SER A 147 -10.50 18.90 12.38
C SER A 147 -9.10 19.24 12.89
N GLU A 148 -8.82 19.03 14.18
CA GLU A 148 -7.56 19.41 14.82
C GLU A 148 -6.43 18.41 14.54
N GLU A 149 -6.73 17.10 14.48
CA GLU A 149 -5.75 16.07 14.11
C GLU A 149 -5.31 16.20 12.65
N TYR A 150 -6.22 16.63 11.76
CA TYR A 150 -5.92 16.76 10.33
C TYR A 150 -4.93 17.90 10.02
N ALA A 151 -5.03 19.04 10.73
CA ALA A 151 -4.11 20.16 10.53
C ALA A 151 -2.66 19.83 10.92
N GLU A 152 -2.46 18.96 11.92
CA GLU A 152 -1.14 18.49 12.34
C GLU A 152 -0.53 17.52 11.30
N ILE A 153 -1.37 16.71 10.67
CA ILE A 153 -0.93 15.71 9.68
C ILE A 153 -0.78 16.34 8.28
N TYR A 154 -1.47 17.46 8.02
CA TYR A 154 -1.47 18.18 6.75
C TYR A 154 -0.08 18.46 6.21
N ALA A 155 0.84 18.97 7.06
CA ALA A 155 2.21 19.29 6.65
C ALA A 155 3.00 18.06 6.18
N ASP A 156 2.71 16.89 6.75
CA ASP A 156 3.33 15.62 6.39
C ASP A 156 2.72 15.03 5.10
N VAL A 157 1.40 15.16 4.91
CA VAL A 157 0.68 14.74 3.67
C VAL A 157 1.22 15.47 2.46
N ILE A 158 1.45 16.77 2.58
CA ILE A 158 1.90 17.62 1.47
C ILE A 158 3.42 17.63 1.28
N SER A 159 4.13 16.78 2.02
CA SER A 159 5.57 16.66 1.95
C SER A 159 6.01 16.13 0.57
N THR A 160 7.22 16.49 0.15
CA THR A 160 7.91 15.82 -0.96
C THR A 160 8.58 14.50 -0.53
N ASP A 161 8.60 14.23 0.78
CA ASP A 161 9.13 13.01 1.38
C ASP A 161 8.03 11.95 1.47
N GLU A 162 8.10 10.93 0.60
CA GLU A 162 7.14 9.83 0.53
C GLU A 162 6.95 9.10 1.87
N ALA A 163 7.99 9.01 2.70
CA ALA A 163 7.89 8.34 4.01
C ALA A 163 7.04 9.15 4.99
N LYS A 164 7.08 10.49 4.91
CA LYS A 164 6.19 11.36 5.69
C LYS A 164 4.76 11.28 5.20
N VAL A 165 4.55 11.22 3.88
CA VAL A 165 3.21 11.05 3.30
C VAL A 165 2.60 9.73 3.76
N GLN A 166 3.36 8.63 3.74
CA GLN A 166 2.90 7.32 4.24
C GLN A 166 2.65 7.34 5.75
N SER A 167 3.53 7.95 6.55
CA SER A 167 3.34 8.09 8.00
C SER A 167 2.10 8.91 8.34
N ALA A 168 1.77 9.91 7.51
CA ALA A 168 0.56 10.71 7.62
C ALA A 168 -0.69 9.89 7.30
N ALA A 169 -0.65 9.08 6.24
CA ALA A 169 -1.72 8.18 5.83
C ALA A 169 -2.15 7.23 6.95
N GLU A 170 -1.18 6.61 7.64
CA GLU A 170 -1.42 5.70 8.77
C GLU A 170 -2.12 6.39 9.96
N LYS A 171 -1.90 7.71 10.14
CA LYS A 171 -2.53 8.51 11.19
C LYS A 171 -3.95 8.95 10.82
N ILE A 172 -4.19 9.26 9.54
CA ILE A 172 -5.48 9.75 9.02
C ILE A 172 -6.60 8.69 9.18
N LYS A 173 -6.25 7.39 9.19
CA LYS A 173 -7.13 6.24 9.50
C LYS A 173 -8.46 6.18 8.72
N THR A 174 -8.59 6.97 7.65
CA THR A 174 -9.75 7.05 6.78
C THR A 174 -9.28 7.35 5.35
N ASP A 175 -10.20 7.23 4.42
CA ASP A 175 -9.91 7.43 3.00
C ASP A 175 -10.12 8.90 2.63
N VAL A 176 -9.07 9.53 2.13
CA VAL A 176 -9.03 10.95 1.81
C VAL A 176 -8.47 11.14 0.42
N ILE A 177 -9.09 12.01 -0.38
CA ILE A 177 -8.48 12.53 -1.60
C ILE A 177 -8.20 14.00 -1.39
N THR A 178 -7.03 14.40 -1.84
CA THR A 178 -6.50 15.72 -1.63
C THR A 178 -5.94 16.32 -2.89
N VAL A 179 -6.37 17.53 -3.26
CA VAL A 179 -5.83 18.24 -4.43
C VAL A 179 -5.18 19.55 -4.00
N PHE A 180 -3.92 19.72 -4.38
CA PHE A 180 -3.09 20.88 -4.07
C PHE A 180 -2.69 21.64 -5.30
N TYR A 181 -2.99 22.93 -5.34
CA TYR A 181 -2.51 23.86 -6.36
C TYR A 181 -1.44 24.74 -5.74
N TYR A 182 -0.28 24.85 -6.40
CA TYR A 182 0.81 25.68 -5.90
C TYR A 182 1.73 26.21 -6.99
N MET A 183 2.40 27.33 -6.67
CA MET A 183 3.41 27.96 -7.49
C MET A 183 4.66 28.17 -6.63
N ASP A 184 5.78 27.61 -7.04
CA ASP A 184 7.09 27.72 -6.37
C ASP A 184 7.03 27.54 -4.82
N GLY A 185 6.22 26.58 -4.37
CA GLY A 185 6.12 26.18 -2.96
C GLY A 185 5.42 27.16 -1.99
N ALA A 186 4.87 28.29 -2.46
CA ALA A 186 4.43 29.37 -1.58
C ALA A 186 2.97 29.25 -1.07
N ASP A 187 2.02 28.80 -1.90
CA ASP A 187 0.60 28.74 -1.54
C ASP A 187 -0.03 27.42 -1.98
N ARG A 188 -0.89 26.81 -1.14
CA ARG A 188 -1.49 25.48 -1.35
C ARG A 188 -2.99 25.52 -1.12
N VAL A 189 -3.79 25.16 -2.14
CA VAL A 189 -5.23 24.92 -1.99
C VAL A 189 -5.47 23.49 -1.54
N LEU A 190 -6.51 23.24 -0.75
CA LEU A 190 -6.83 21.91 -0.25
C LEU A 190 -8.29 21.58 -0.61
N LEU A 191 -8.52 20.44 -1.25
CA LEU A 191 -9.84 19.82 -1.38
C LEU A 191 -9.83 18.50 -0.61
N VAL A 192 -10.74 18.25 0.34
CA VAL A 192 -10.71 17.05 1.21
C VAL A 192 -12.00 16.25 1.09
N LYS A 193 -11.87 14.93 0.93
CA LYS A 193 -12.91 13.97 1.40
C LYS A 193 -12.68 13.62 2.87
N GLY A 194 -13.66 13.90 3.73
CA GLY A 194 -13.62 13.62 5.18
C GLY A 194 -14.48 14.59 6.00
N THR A 195 -15.25 14.12 6.98
CA THR A 195 -16.30 14.88 7.69
C THR A 195 -15.81 15.97 8.66
N SER A 196 -14.55 16.43 8.61
CA SER A 196 -14.01 17.44 9.55
C SER A 196 -13.81 18.83 8.95
N LYS A 197 -14.47 19.81 9.58
CA LYS A 197 -14.71 21.18 9.11
C LYS A 197 -13.53 22.15 9.10
N GLN A 198 -12.26 21.76 8.94
CA GLN A 198 -11.22 22.80 8.80
C GLN A 198 -10.08 22.42 7.86
N ALA A 199 -10.11 23.04 6.68
CA ALA A 199 -8.92 23.52 6.02
C ALA A 199 -9.22 24.86 5.37
N LYS A 200 -8.31 25.83 5.56
CA LYS A 200 -8.48 27.20 5.07
C LYS A 200 -7.50 27.43 3.94
N ASN A 201 -7.98 27.78 2.74
CA ASN A 201 -7.18 28.57 1.81
C ASN A 201 -7.62 30.04 1.93
N LYS A 202 -6.64 30.95 1.88
CA LYS A 202 -6.85 32.38 2.13
C LYS A 202 -7.19 33.18 0.86
N TYR A 203 -7.07 32.61 -0.35
CA TYR A 203 -7.09 33.41 -1.58
C TYR A 203 -7.71 32.78 -2.85
N TRP A 204 -7.91 31.46 -2.93
CA TRP A 204 -8.38 30.81 -4.17
C TRP A 204 -9.73 30.12 -3.93
N GLY A 205 -10.76 30.54 -4.66
CA GLY A 205 -12.04 29.84 -4.69
C GLY A 205 -11.99 28.66 -5.68
N GLY A 206 -12.67 27.54 -5.37
CA GLY A 206 -12.62 26.37 -6.23
C GLY A 206 -13.94 25.66 -6.45
N TYR A 207 -13.94 24.68 -7.35
CA TYR A 207 -15.06 23.78 -7.64
C TYR A 207 -14.59 22.33 -7.76
N LEU A 208 -15.48 21.39 -7.46
CA LEU A 208 -15.33 19.97 -7.76
C LEU A 208 -16.48 19.52 -8.65
N PHE A 209 -16.15 18.87 -9.74
CA PHE A 209 -17.07 18.33 -10.73
C PHE A 209 -16.74 16.88 -11.03
N ARG A 210 -17.79 16.16 -11.41
CA ARG A 210 -17.69 14.92 -12.17
C ARG A 210 -17.99 15.24 -13.62
N ILE A 211 -17.11 14.84 -14.53
CA ILE A 211 -17.25 15.09 -15.97
C ILE A 211 -17.42 13.75 -16.68
N ASP A 212 -18.42 13.65 -17.55
CA ASP A 212 -18.58 12.54 -18.48
C ASP A 212 -17.69 12.78 -19.71
N ASP A 213 -16.75 11.88 -19.98
CA ASP A 213 -15.75 11.97 -21.05
C ASP A 213 -16.38 11.95 -22.45
N ALA A 214 -17.54 11.33 -22.61
CA ALA A 214 -18.19 11.15 -23.91
C ALA A 214 -18.97 12.41 -24.32
N THR A 215 -19.55 13.10 -23.36
CA THR A 215 -20.44 14.26 -23.58
C THR A 215 -19.80 15.59 -23.20
N GLY A 216 -18.80 15.59 -22.31
CA GLY A 216 -18.24 16.78 -21.68
C GLY A 216 -19.19 17.41 -20.64
N GLU A 217 -20.31 16.76 -20.32
CA GLU A 217 -21.26 17.28 -19.33
C GLU A 217 -20.69 17.14 -17.92
N GLY A 218 -20.70 18.26 -17.19
CA GLY A 218 -20.21 18.33 -15.82
C GLY A 218 -21.34 18.37 -14.80
N THR A 219 -21.33 17.45 -13.84
CA THR A 219 -22.18 17.51 -12.65
C THR A 219 -21.36 18.03 -11.48
N ARG A 220 -21.78 19.17 -10.91
CA ARG A 220 -21.11 19.72 -9.71
C ARG A 220 -21.34 18.78 -8.54
N ILE A 221 -20.27 18.46 -7.81
CA ILE A 221 -20.38 17.73 -6.55
C ILE A 221 -20.52 18.78 -5.45
N GLU A 222 -21.68 18.81 -4.80
CA GLU A 222 -21.97 19.75 -3.72
C GLU A 222 -21.47 19.21 -2.37
N GLY A 223 -20.96 20.12 -1.52
CA GLY A 223 -20.57 19.84 -0.14
C GLY A 223 -20.98 20.99 0.77
N GLU A 224 -20.88 20.82 2.10
CA GLU A 224 -21.06 21.94 3.04
C GLU A 224 -19.99 23.01 2.74
N GLN A 225 -20.45 24.17 2.24
CA GLN A 225 -19.55 25.29 1.91
C GLN A 225 -19.17 26.02 3.20
N GLU A 226 -17.90 25.95 3.59
CA GLU A 226 -17.31 26.89 4.54
C GLU A 226 -16.12 27.60 3.86
N ASN A 227 -16.30 28.87 3.50
CA ASN A 227 -15.27 29.74 2.89
C ASN A 227 -14.58 29.11 1.65
N ASP A 228 -15.36 28.70 0.65
CA ASP A 228 -14.89 28.21 -0.67
C ASP A 228 -13.97 26.98 -0.67
N THR A 229 -13.87 26.28 0.48
CA THR A 229 -13.16 25.01 0.61
C THR A 229 -14.16 23.85 0.75
N TYR A 230 -13.99 22.82 -0.06
CA TYR A 230 -14.84 21.62 0.02
C TYR A 230 -14.29 20.62 1.01
N ILE A 231 -15.13 20.30 1.99
CA ILE A 231 -14.80 19.41 3.09
C ILE A 231 -15.92 18.39 3.20
N GLY A 232 -15.57 17.10 3.34
CA GLY A 232 -16.56 16.07 3.66
C GLY A 232 -17.46 15.67 2.51
N ILE A 233 -16.98 15.80 1.27
CA ILE A 233 -17.72 15.34 0.10
C ILE A 233 -17.70 13.82 0.02
N GLU A 234 -18.88 13.21 -0.08
CA GLU A 234 -19.03 11.84 -0.57
C GLU A 234 -18.70 11.84 -2.07
N LEU A 235 -17.64 11.14 -2.45
CA LEU A 235 -17.30 10.98 -3.86
C LEU A 235 -18.29 9.98 -4.46
N PRO A 236 -19.04 10.36 -5.51
CA PRO A 236 -19.92 9.42 -6.18
C PRO A 236 -19.08 8.29 -6.77
N LYS A 237 -19.70 7.11 -6.92
CA LYS A 237 -19.13 6.06 -7.75
C LYS A 237 -18.95 6.64 -9.17
N LEU A 238 -17.71 6.70 -9.63
CA LEU A 238 -17.38 7.12 -10.99
C LEU A 238 -17.59 5.95 -11.95
N ASP A 239 -18.21 6.24 -13.09
CA ASP A 239 -18.24 5.31 -14.22
C ASP A 239 -16.88 5.32 -14.96
N GLU A 240 -16.62 4.29 -15.78
CA GLU A 240 -15.33 4.12 -16.50
C GLU A 240 -14.98 5.31 -17.43
N ASN A 241 -16.02 6.01 -17.90
CA ASN A 241 -15.93 7.17 -18.78
C ASN A 241 -16.10 8.49 -18.01
N GLU A 242 -15.94 8.50 -16.70
CA GLU A 242 -16.00 9.73 -15.91
C GLU A 242 -14.63 10.08 -15.32
N HIS A 243 -14.36 11.37 -15.19
CA HIS A 243 -13.23 11.90 -14.42
C HIS A 243 -13.68 12.96 -13.42
N LEU A 244 -12.82 13.21 -12.43
CA LEU A 244 -12.97 14.32 -11.51
C LEU A 244 -12.25 15.53 -12.10
N GLN A 245 -12.94 16.67 -12.09
CA GLN A 245 -12.35 17.96 -12.40
C GLN A 245 -12.41 18.83 -11.16
N THR A 246 -11.26 19.39 -10.80
CA THR A 246 -11.18 20.46 -9.82
C THR A 246 -10.72 21.72 -10.52
N SER A 247 -11.10 22.86 -9.96
CA SER A 247 -10.63 24.14 -10.47
C SER A 247 -10.35 25.09 -9.32
N VAL A 248 -9.42 25.99 -9.54
CA VAL A 248 -9.16 27.12 -8.66
C VAL A 248 -9.10 28.41 -9.47
N TYR A 249 -9.64 29.47 -8.90
CA TYR A 249 -9.77 30.78 -9.52
C TYR A 249 -8.97 31.82 -8.74
N ASP A 250 -8.17 32.63 -9.46
CA ASP A 250 -7.55 33.87 -8.96
C ASP A 250 -8.23 35.09 -9.61
N PRO A 251 -9.32 35.61 -9.02
CA PRO A 251 -10.07 36.73 -9.60
C PRO A 251 -9.30 38.04 -9.67
N GLU A 252 -8.52 38.36 -8.64
CA GLU A 252 -8.17 39.76 -8.32
C GLU A 252 -6.90 39.93 -7.50
N THR A 253 -6.24 38.84 -7.04
CA THR A 253 -5.05 38.99 -6.18
C THR A 253 -3.77 39.20 -6.98
N GLY A 254 -3.80 38.85 -8.26
CA GLY A 254 -2.64 38.98 -9.14
C GLY A 254 -1.54 38.00 -8.79
N ILE A 255 -1.83 36.86 -8.15
CA ILE A 255 -0.80 35.88 -7.77
C ILE A 255 -0.11 35.35 -9.03
N PHE A 256 -0.86 35.08 -10.10
CA PHE A 256 -0.25 34.72 -11.39
C PHE A 256 0.60 35.86 -11.96
N THR A 257 0.13 37.10 -11.86
CA THR A 257 0.86 38.28 -12.33
C THR A 257 2.15 38.48 -11.54
N GLU A 258 2.09 38.50 -10.20
CA GLU A 258 3.23 38.63 -9.30
C GLU A 258 4.23 37.48 -9.48
N ALA A 259 3.74 36.26 -9.68
CA ALA A 259 4.57 35.11 -9.95
C ALA A 259 5.31 35.29 -11.28
N LEU A 260 4.62 35.68 -12.35
CA LEU A 260 5.24 35.96 -13.65
C LEU A 260 6.26 37.09 -13.55
N GLU A 261 6.00 38.15 -12.77
CA GLU A 261 6.97 39.22 -12.49
C GLU A 261 8.22 38.71 -11.75
N LYS A 262 8.07 37.69 -10.90
CA LYS A 262 9.18 36.99 -10.22
C LYS A 262 9.84 35.91 -11.09
N GLY A 263 9.39 35.72 -12.33
CA GLY A 263 9.90 34.71 -13.26
C GLY A 263 9.34 33.29 -13.05
N ILE A 264 8.30 33.16 -12.22
CA ILE A 264 7.59 31.90 -11.97
C ILE A 264 6.46 31.78 -13.00
N ASN A 265 6.60 30.84 -13.92
CA ASN A 265 5.67 30.64 -15.05
C ASN A 265 5.03 29.25 -15.06
N GLN A 266 5.06 28.52 -13.94
CA GLN A 266 4.47 27.20 -13.82
C GLN A 266 3.57 27.14 -12.58
N VAL A 267 2.41 26.51 -12.76
CA VAL A 267 1.56 26.05 -11.66
C VAL A 267 1.66 24.53 -11.58
N PHE A 268 1.81 24.02 -10.38
CA PHE A 268 1.86 22.60 -10.08
C PHE A 268 0.56 22.18 -9.39
N VAL A 269 0.15 20.96 -9.68
CA VAL A 269 -0.95 20.29 -8.99
C VAL A 269 -0.48 18.96 -8.44
N ASP A 270 -0.65 18.76 -7.14
CA ASP A 270 -0.48 17.45 -6.51
C ASP A 270 -1.86 16.87 -6.18
N VAL A 271 -2.15 15.66 -6.65
CA VAL A 271 -3.27 14.85 -6.15
C VAL A 271 -2.73 13.78 -5.23
N ILE A 272 -3.17 13.79 -3.98
CA ILE A 272 -2.79 12.82 -2.96
C ILE A 272 -4.00 11.98 -2.61
N VAL A 273 -3.88 10.68 -2.81
CA VAL A 273 -4.91 9.71 -2.44
C VAL A 273 -4.41 8.98 -1.21
N VAL A 274 -5.16 9.07 -0.11
CA VAL A 274 -5.02 8.24 1.08
C VAL A 274 -6.16 7.23 1.07
N TYR A 275 -5.84 5.95 1.09
CA TYR A 275 -6.83 4.87 1.03
C TYR A 275 -6.36 3.71 1.89
N HIS A 276 -7.19 3.32 2.86
CA HIS A 276 -6.90 2.27 3.84
C HIS A 276 -5.52 2.39 4.51
N GLY A 277 -5.09 3.61 4.84
CA GLY A 277 -3.81 3.87 5.51
C GLY A 277 -2.59 3.87 4.59
N HIS A 278 -2.78 3.73 3.27
CA HIS A 278 -1.72 3.92 2.27
C HIS A 278 -1.91 5.27 1.58
N ALA A 279 -0.81 5.89 1.16
CA ALA A 279 -0.88 7.11 0.36
C ALA A 279 -0.09 7.04 -0.93
N ALA A 280 -0.61 7.74 -1.94
CA ALA A 280 0.06 7.96 -3.20
C ALA A 280 -0.11 9.40 -3.64
N LYS A 281 0.95 9.94 -4.22
CA LYS A 281 1.02 11.31 -4.73
C LYS A 281 1.24 11.29 -6.23
N THR A 282 0.42 12.03 -6.96
CA THR A 282 0.55 12.26 -8.40
C THR A 282 0.72 13.75 -8.63
N THR A 283 1.76 14.16 -9.37
CA THR A 283 2.06 15.57 -9.64
C THR A 283 1.98 15.84 -11.13
N ALA A 284 1.33 16.94 -11.50
CA ALA A 284 1.33 17.50 -12.84
C ALA A 284 1.56 19.01 -12.77
N HIS A 285 1.79 19.64 -13.91
CA HIS A 285 1.98 21.09 -13.99
C HIS A 285 1.47 21.64 -15.31
N ALA A 286 1.25 22.95 -15.34
CA ALA A 286 0.96 23.70 -16.54
C ALA A 286 1.75 25.02 -16.56
N GLU A 287 2.04 25.50 -17.77
CA GLU A 287 2.62 26.84 -17.94
C GLU A 287 1.53 27.90 -17.79
N ILE A 288 1.89 28.98 -17.09
CA ILE A 288 1.10 30.20 -17.01
C ILE A 288 1.67 31.15 -18.06
N LYS A 289 0.78 31.69 -18.88
CA LYS A 289 1.14 32.68 -19.90
C LYS A 289 0.63 34.06 -19.48
N PRO A 290 1.35 35.14 -19.81
CA PRO A 290 0.82 36.49 -19.67
C PRO A 290 -0.51 36.59 -20.43
N THR A 291 -1.52 37.20 -19.81
CA THR A 291 -2.72 37.60 -20.53
C THR A 291 -2.32 38.69 -21.52
N THR A 292 -2.24 38.34 -22.80
CA THR A 292 -2.17 39.34 -23.86
C THR A 292 -3.55 40.00 -23.91
N ASN A 293 -3.68 41.18 -23.32
CA ASN A 293 -4.77 42.09 -23.62
C ASN A 293 -4.62 42.53 -25.09
N GLU A 294 -5.03 41.69 -26.03
CA GLU A 294 -5.40 42.16 -27.36
C GLU A 294 -6.78 42.80 -27.20
N GLY A 295 -6.80 44.13 -27.27
CA GLY A 295 -7.96 44.98 -26.98
C GLY A 295 -9.01 45.05 -28.08
#